data_AF-A0A961QQH3-F1
#
_entry.id   AF-A0A961QQH3-F1
#
_cell.length_a   1.000
_cell.length_b   1.000
_cell.length_c   1.000
_cell.angle_alpha   90.00
_cell.angle_beta   90.00
_cell.angle_gamma   90.00
#
_symmetry.space_group_name_H-M   'P 1'
#
loop_
_entity.id
_entity.type
_entity.pdbx_description
1 polymer ?
#
loop_
_entity_poly.entity_id
_entity_poly.type
_entity_poly.pdbx_seq_one_letter_code
_entity_poly.pdbx_strand_id
1 'polypeptide(L)' 'MKDPIDLYMNTLVPMVVEQTSRGERAYDIYSRLLKERIIFLSGPVHDGMSTLI' A
#
# COMPACT_ATOMS: atom_id res chain seq x y z
N MET A 1 14.19 17.87 13.89
CA MET A 1 13.60 16.83 14.76
C MET A 1 12.34 16.36 14.05
N LYS A 2 12.27 15.12 13.57
CA LYS A 2 11.05 14.61 12.93
C LYS A 2 10.01 14.42 14.03
N ASP A 3 8.82 14.98 13.84
CA ASP A 3 7.75 14.89 14.82
C ASP A 3 7.34 13.41 14.98
N PRO A 4 7.23 12.86 16.20
CA PRO A 4 6.75 11.49 16.39
C PRO A 4 5.39 11.24 15.73
N ILE A 5 4.54 12.27 15.60
CA ILE A 5 3.24 12.16 14.90
C ILE A 5 3.44 11.89 13.40
N ASP A 6 4.43 12.54 12.76
CA ASP A 6 4.73 12.32 11.34
C ASP A 6 5.27 10.91 11.07
N LEU A 7 5.95 10.31 12.05
CA LEU A 7 6.40 8.91 11.96
C LEU A 7 5.23 7.94 12.05
N TYR A 8 4.28 8.17 12.96
CA TYR A 8 3.07 7.35 13.06
C TYR A 8 2.13 7.54 11.86
N MET A 9 2.05 8.73 11.26
CA MET A 9 1.24 8.96 10.07
C MET A 9 1.85 8.34 8.79
N ASN A 10 3.19 8.29 8.69
CA ASN A 10 3.87 7.67 7.53
C ASN A 10 3.85 6.13 7.54
N THR A 11 3.60 5.50 8.69
CA THR A 11 3.51 4.03 8.78
C THR A 11 2.08 3.50 8.62
N LEU A 12 1.07 4.37 8.68
CA LEU A 12 -0.32 3.99 8.46
C LEU A 12 -0.62 3.92 6.96
N VAL A 13 -0.82 2.70 6.46
CA VAL A 13 -1.28 2.48 5.08
C VAL A 13 -2.78 2.81 5.02
N PRO A 14 -3.21 3.74 4.14
CA PRO A 14 -4.61 4.10 4.05
C PRO A 14 -5.44 2.95 3.47
N MET A 15 -6.66 2.82 3.99
CA MET A 15 -7.67 1.90 3.50
C MET A 15 -8.61 2.61 2.53
N VAL A 16 -8.92 1.98 1.40
CA VAL A 16 -9.82 2.47 0.36
C VAL A 16 -10.97 1.48 0.16
N VAL A 17 -12.13 1.99 -0.23
CA VAL A 17 -13.33 1.18 -0.53
C VAL A 17 -13.56 1.17 -2.03
N GLU A 18 -13.56 -0.01 -2.64
CA GLU A 18 -13.90 -0.22 -4.04
C GLU A 18 -15.38 -0.62 -4.16
N GLN A 19 -16.13 0.13 -4.98
CA GLN A 19 -17.50 -0.25 -5.34
C GLN A 19 -17.47 -1.26 -6.48
N THR A 20 -18.08 -2.42 -6.25
CA THR A 20 -18.28 -3.48 -7.24
C THR A 20 -19.77 -3.69 -7.50
N SER A 21 -20.11 -4.36 -8.60
CA SER A 21 -21.50 -4.69 -8.93
C SER A 21 -22.22 -5.56 -7.88
N ARG A 22 -21.46 -6.20 -6.95
CA ARG A 22 -21.98 -7.00 -5.84
C ARG A 22 -21.89 -6.31 -4.48
N GLY A 23 -21.47 -5.05 -4.42
CA GLY A 23 -21.31 -4.28 -3.18
C GLY A 23 -19.92 -3.68 -3.00
N GLU A 24 -19.59 -3.29 -1.77
CA GLU A 24 -18.35 -2.61 -1.41
C GLU A 24 -17.29 -3.58 -0.90
N ARG A 25 -16.03 -3.36 -1.27
CA ARG A 25 -14.89 -4.12 -0.76
C ARG A 25 -13.78 -3.19 -0.32
N ALA A 26 -13.35 -3.34 0.94
CA ALA A 26 -12.22 -2.59 1.48
C ALA A 26 -10.89 -3.24 1.07
N TYR A 27 -9.93 -2.41 0.69
CA TYR A 27 -8.56 -2.77 0.35
C TYR A 27 -7.61 -1.79 1.03
N ASP A 28 -6.40 -2.22 1.39
CA ASP A 28 -5.31 -1.26 1.52
C ASP A 28 -4.94 -0.70 0.14
N ILE A 29 -4.39 0.52 0.09
CA ILE A 29 -4.10 1.19 -1.18
C ILE A 29 -3.14 0.39 -2.09
N TYR A 30 -2.17 -0.33 -1.51
CA TYR A 30 -1.21 -1.11 -2.28
C TYR A 30 -1.87 -2.35 -2.90
N SER A 31 -2.70 -3.07 -2.16
CA SER A 31 -3.49 -4.19 -2.65
C SER A 31 -4.47 -3.79 -3.76
N ARG A 32 -5.08 -2.59 -3.66
CA ARG A 32 -5.96 -2.07 -4.71
C ARG A 32 -5.19 -1.80 -6.01
N LEU A 33 -3.97 -1.28 -5.91
CA LEU A 33 -3.11 -1.00 -7.06
C LEU A 33 -2.51 -2.30 -7.65
N LEU A 34 -2.17 -3.28 -6.80
CA LEU A 34 -1.75 -4.61 -7.25
C LEU A 34 -2.84 -5.34 -8.04
N LYS A 35 -4.12 -5.16 -7.66
CA LYS A 35 -5.26 -5.69 -8.44
C LYS A 35 -5.31 -5.11 -9.87
N GLU A 36 -4.82 -3.88 -10.06
CA GLU A 36 -4.67 -3.23 -11.38
C GLU A 36 -3.30 -3.51 -12.04
N ARG A 37 -2.49 -4.39 -11.44
CA ARG A 37 -1.13 -4.74 -11.87
C ARG A 37 -0.13 -3.57 -11.79
N ILE A 38 -0.34 -2.67 -10.84
CA ILE A 38 0.57 -1.56 -10.54
C ILE A 38 1.43 -1.95 -9.33
N ILE A 39 2.76 -1.97 -9.52
CA ILE A 39 3.75 -2.33 -8.49
C ILE A 39 4.61 -1.10 -8.18
N PHE A 40 4.82 -0.81 -6.90
CA PHE A 40 5.71 0.25 -6.45
C PHE A 40 7.04 -0.33 -5.99
N LEU A 41 8.13 0.21 -6.52
CA LEU A 41 9.48 -0.07 -6.05
C LEU A 41 10.00 1.20 -5.38
N SER A 42 10.10 1.19 -4.05
CA SER A 42 10.64 2.31 -3.28
C SER A 42 11.84 1.88 -2.45
N GLY A 43 12.90 2.67 -2.46
CA GLY A 43 14.10 2.43 -1.68
C GLY A 43 15.14 1.54 -2.37
N PRO A 44 16.24 1.21 -1.67
CA PRO A 44 17.30 0.37 -2.22
C PRO A 44 16.83 -1.05 -2.52
N VAL A 45 17.31 -1.61 -3.63
CA VAL A 45 16.98 -2.99 -4.03
C VAL A 45 17.72 -3.98 -3.13
N HIS A 46 16.98 -4.92 -2.55
CA HIS A 46 17.52 -6.00 -1.73
C HIS A 46 16.78 -7.33 -1.99
N ASP A 47 17.41 -8.46 -1.73
CA ASP A 47 16.89 -9.79 -2.10
C ASP A 47 15.48 -10.07 -1.55
N GLY A 48 15.20 -9.68 -0.30
CA GLY A 48 13.86 -9.85 0.30
C GLY A 48 12.72 -9.07 -0.36
N MET A 49 13.02 -8.05 -1.18
CA MET A 49 12.03 -7.31 -1.97
C MET A 49 11.74 -8.05 -3.27
N SER A 50 12.75 -8.68 -3.86
CA SER A 50 12.63 -9.39 -5.14
C SER A 50 11.69 -10.60 -5.07
N THR A 51 11.53 -11.19 -3.90
CA THR A 51 10.67 -12.35 -3.65
C THR A 51 9.17 -12.04 -3.51
N LEU A 52 8.79 -10.76 -3.38
CA LEU A 52 7.38 -10.36 -3.20
C LEU A 52 6.63 -10.06 -4.51
N ILE A 53 7.33 -10.17 -5.66
CA ILE A 53 6.79 -9.95 -7.01
C ILE A 53 6.50 -11.30 -7.68
#